data_AF-A0A1Z8Y1Z9-F1
#
_entry.id   AF-A0A1Z8Y1Z9-F1
#
_cell.length_a   1.000
_cell.length_b   1.000
_cell.length_c   1.000
_cell.angle_alpha   90.00
_cell.angle_beta   90.00
_cell.angle_gamma   90.00
#
_symmetry.space_group_name_H-M   'P 1'
#
loop_
_entity.id
_entity.type
_entity.pdbx_description
1 polymer ?
#
loop_
_entity_poly.entity_id
_entity_poly.type
_entity_poly.pdbx_seq_one_letter_code
_entity_poly.pdbx_strand_id
1 'polypeptide(L)'
;MRLNSNRLMSTAVVASVPFFCSGMVYGQNSIDYQVTAQWQGGYNADIVLRVDPNGSALNGWELSWMGTPEILYYWNCESSEAGGRRFLENVDYNEYIQPGDSVVLGFTGVGDWPPSPMDTRINGVLVDVMIEGEIMQPGEGHEGHCSADLNGNGMIDGEDLAVVIAKWNTDDAQADMDQSGIVDGADLTLMLSQWGECSHDSDDGGHDDGGHDDGGNDDGGNDGGDDDGGHDDGGNDDGHGDGHDDPCMGEFTDITCWGDFHDSNNNSHEDELVGGRTAITTEAMISYNNLRGFLGLSDLTHEEVGQWAFDESLTNNSQAWGNDLKGVGLYYAMQGAKVGWITDDDYRPQLLADIQRTARLVEDPDEMRALVMDMVRENGIDGYADYLEQNNMVETFINTLKMEPHYGGWMHGRTHGFRSIEGVAINHDLNHLTVLSWDQMQPFMNDTFDWPQWNALDVSDPGVIEYFQSMVVLGNPVGDNM
;
A
#
# COMPACT_ATOMS: atom_id res chain seq x y z
N MET A 1 -61.45 23.77 -10.92
CA MET A 1 -60.91 25.10 -11.28
C MET A 1 -59.83 25.44 -10.26
N ARG A 2 -58.58 25.56 -10.73
CA ARG A 2 -57.38 26.22 -10.15
C ARG A 2 -56.70 25.67 -8.86
N LEU A 3 -55.47 25.20 -9.11
CA LEU A 3 -54.24 25.19 -8.30
C LEU A 3 -54.02 26.46 -7.43
N ASN A 4 -53.39 26.35 -6.24
CA ASN A 4 -51.94 26.57 -6.04
C ASN A 4 -51.49 26.59 -4.55
N SER A 5 -50.27 26.09 -4.38
CA SER A 5 -49.28 26.14 -3.28
C SER A 5 -49.36 27.25 -2.22
N ASN A 6 -48.90 26.91 -1.01
CA ASN A 6 -47.84 27.69 -0.35
C ASN A 6 -46.94 26.81 0.53
N ARG A 7 -45.66 26.79 0.16
CA ARG A 7 -44.51 26.28 0.91
C ARG A 7 -44.37 27.03 2.24
N LEU A 8 -44.00 26.31 3.31
CA LEU A 8 -43.32 26.90 4.46
C LEU A 8 -41.92 26.28 4.53
N MET A 9 -40.93 27.17 4.49
CA MET A 9 -39.50 26.86 4.56
C MET A 9 -39.15 26.28 5.94
N SER A 10 -38.42 25.17 5.96
CA SER A 10 -37.72 24.69 7.15
C SER A 10 -36.35 25.38 7.19
N THR A 11 -36.09 26.13 8.25
CA THR A 11 -34.80 26.77 8.53
C THR A 11 -33.75 25.70 8.84
N ALA A 12 -32.75 25.57 7.95
CA ALA A 12 -31.54 24.80 8.22
C ALA A 12 -30.75 25.46 9.36
N VAL A 13 -30.53 24.72 10.44
CA VAL A 13 -29.57 25.08 11.49
C VAL A 13 -28.20 24.66 10.96
N VAL A 14 -27.37 25.63 10.60
CA VAL A 14 -25.95 25.40 10.32
C VAL A 14 -25.27 25.12 11.66
N ALA A 15 -24.99 23.85 11.93
CA ALA A 15 -24.07 23.48 13.00
C ALA A 15 -22.64 23.78 12.51
N SER A 16 -22.12 24.92 12.93
CA SER A 16 -20.69 25.22 12.80
C SER A 16 -19.92 24.26 13.70
N VAL A 17 -19.25 23.27 13.12
CA VAL A 17 -18.27 22.45 13.83
C VAL A 17 -17.06 23.35 14.12
N PRO A 18 -16.66 23.54 15.38
CA PRO A 18 -15.48 24.34 15.68
C PRO A 18 -14.23 23.59 15.21
N PHE A 19 -13.48 24.20 14.31
CA PHE A 19 -12.13 23.79 13.92
C PHE A 19 -11.16 24.26 15.00
N PHE A 20 -10.81 23.38 15.94
CA PHE A 20 -9.69 23.46 16.90
C PHE A 20 -9.51 22.02 17.41
N CYS A 21 -8.33 21.40 17.52
CA CYS A 21 -6.97 21.91 17.65
C CYS A 21 -6.01 20.76 17.30
N SER A 22 -4.88 21.06 16.66
CA SER A 22 -3.73 20.16 16.56
C SER A 22 -3.38 19.60 17.94
N GLY A 23 -3.57 18.29 18.13
CA GLY A 23 -3.08 17.59 19.31
C GLY A 23 -1.60 17.34 19.15
N MET A 24 -0.76 18.30 19.56
CA MET A 24 0.63 17.99 19.85
C MET A 24 0.62 17.02 21.04
N VAL A 25 0.94 15.75 20.79
CA VAL A 25 1.12 14.77 21.86
C VAL A 25 2.37 15.21 22.63
N TYR A 26 2.17 15.80 23.80
CA TYR A 26 3.26 16.07 24.73
C TYR A 26 3.75 14.73 25.31
N GLY A 27 5.05 14.44 25.23
CA GLY A 27 5.67 13.31 25.93
C GLY A 27 6.18 12.14 25.08
N GLN A 28 6.31 12.27 23.75
CA GLN A 28 6.68 11.16 22.87
C GLN A 28 8.20 11.03 22.73
N ASN A 29 8.74 9.83 23.00
CA ASN A 29 10.14 9.52 22.74
C ASN A 29 10.40 9.44 21.22
N SER A 30 11.66 9.50 20.80
CA SER A 30 12.01 9.48 19.38
C SER A 30 13.27 8.65 19.11
N ILE A 31 13.45 8.23 17.87
CA ILE A 31 14.71 7.68 17.36
C ILE A 31 15.21 8.46 16.14
N ASP A 32 16.52 8.46 15.93
CA ASP A 32 17.19 9.10 14.79
C ASP A 32 18.26 8.16 14.24
N TYR A 33 18.16 7.77 12.98
CA TYR A 33 19.18 6.96 12.31
C TYR A 33 20.20 7.89 11.63
N GLN A 34 21.48 7.67 11.89
CA GLN A 34 22.58 8.48 11.34
C GLN A 34 23.63 7.60 10.69
N VAL A 35 23.84 7.72 9.38
CA VAL A 35 24.84 6.96 8.63
C VAL A 35 26.24 7.43 9.01
N THR A 36 27.12 6.47 9.24
CA THR A 36 28.53 6.73 9.58
C THR A 36 29.48 6.29 8.47
N ALA A 37 29.10 5.26 7.70
CA ALA A 37 29.78 4.81 6.50
C ALA A 37 28.82 4.03 5.60
N GLN A 38 29.00 4.08 4.28
CA GLN A 38 28.20 3.33 3.31
C GLN A 38 29.09 2.70 2.24
N TRP A 39 28.70 1.54 1.75
CA TRP A 39 29.27 0.84 0.60
C TRP A 39 28.14 0.16 -0.19
N GLN A 40 28.45 -0.42 -1.35
CA GLN A 40 27.45 -1.11 -2.15
C GLN A 40 26.84 -2.28 -1.35
N GLY A 41 25.53 -2.24 -1.11
CA GLY A 41 24.79 -3.27 -0.40
C GLY A 41 24.93 -3.27 1.13
N GLY A 42 25.51 -2.23 1.75
CA GLY A 42 25.49 -2.10 3.20
C GLY A 42 26.02 -0.78 3.74
N TYR A 43 25.82 -0.57 5.04
CA TYR A 43 26.23 0.65 5.74
C TYR A 43 26.48 0.39 7.22
N ASN A 44 27.23 1.28 7.86
CA ASN A 44 27.25 1.42 9.31
C ASN A 44 26.45 2.66 9.69
N ALA A 45 25.63 2.56 10.72
CA ALA A 45 24.82 3.68 11.22
C ALA A 45 24.66 3.63 12.74
N ASP A 46 24.39 4.80 13.31
CA ASP A 46 24.01 4.99 14.70
C ASP A 46 22.48 5.13 14.82
N ILE A 47 21.92 4.66 15.93
CA ILE A 47 20.53 4.92 16.34
C ILE A 47 20.57 5.76 17.62
N VAL A 48 20.08 6.99 17.54
CA VAL A 48 19.97 7.90 18.69
C VAL A 48 18.56 7.83 19.27
N LEU A 49 18.40 7.07 20.36
CA LEU A 49 17.15 6.95 21.09
C LEU A 49 17.05 8.08 22.12
N ARG A 50 16.05 8.95 22.00
CA ARG A 50 15.85 10.12 22.86
C ARG A 50 14.58 9.99 23.70
N VAL A 51 14.68 10.33 24.99
CA VAL A 51 13.52 10.40 25.89
C VAL A 51 13.01 11.83 25.93
N ASP A 52 11.70 12.02 25.80
CA ASP A 52 11.09 13.35 25.84
C ASP A 52 11.48 14.10 27.14
N PRO A 53 11.89 15.39 27.08
CA PRO A 53 12.21 16.19 28.27
C PRO A 53 11.07 16.30 29.29
N ASN A 54 9.82 16.15 28.86
CA ASN A 54 8.62 16.15 29.71
C ASN A 54 8.06 14.74 29.93
N GLY A 55 8.75 13.70 29.44
CA GLY A 55 8.40 12.30 29.57
C GLY A 55 8.81 11.69 30.91
N SER A 56 8.68 10.37 31.02
CA SER A 56 9.18 9.59 32.16
C SER A 56 10.54 8.99 31.84
N ALA A 57 11.39 8.85 32.85
CA ALA A 57 12.66 8.14 32.69
C ALA A 57 12.41 6.70 32.21
N LEU A 58 13.23 6.21 31.30
CA LEU A 58 13.28 4.80 30.95
C LEU A 58 14.22 4.08 31.91
N ASN A 59 13.76 2.95 32.44
CA ASN A 59 14.54 2.06 33.31
C ASN A 59 14.34 0.64 32.78
N GLY A 60 15.19 0.27 31.83
CA GLY A 60 14.92 -0.80 30.87
C GLY A 60 14.27 -0.21 29.62
N TRP A 61 14.93 -0.38 28.48
CA TRP A 61 14.39 0.00 27.18
C TRP A 61 14.52 -1.14 26.17
N GLU A 62 13.47 -1.30 25.39
CA GLU A 62 13.36 -2.19 24.25
C GLU A 62 12.89 -1.35 23.07
N LEU A 63 13.77 -1.15 22.10
CA LEU A 63 13.43 -0.57 20.81
C LEU A 63 13.01 -1.71 19.88
N SER A 64 11.88 -1.58 19.21
CA SER A 64 11.47 -2.55 18.21
C SER A 64 10.86 -1.91 16.97
N TRP A 65 11.07 -2.53 15.82
CA TRP A 65 10.50 -2.12 14.53
C TRP A 65 10.29 -3.34 13.62
N MET A 66 9.54 -3.13 12.56
CA MET A 66 9.37 -4.04 11.42
C MET A 66 9.96 -3.40 10.16
N GLY A 67 10.18 -4.16 9.09
CA GLY A 67 10.82 -3.63 7.88
C GLY A 67 12.34 -3.41 8.03
N THR A 68 12.90 -2.43 7.31
CA THR A 68 14.35 -2.14 7.33
C THR A 68 14.68 -1.14 8.43
N PRO A 69 15.89 -1.10 9.01
CA PRO A 69 17.09 -1.83 8.59
C PRO A 69 17.11 -3.29 9.05
N GLU A 70 17.60 -4.18 8.18
CA GLU A 70 18.10 -5.49 8.62
C GLU A 70 19.47 -5.31 9.25
N ILE A 71 19.69 -5.92 10.42
CA ILE A 71 20.93 -5.77 11.21
C ILE A 71 21.83 -6.99 11.03
N LEU A 72 23.04 -6.77 10.52
CA LEU A 72 24.09 -7.79 10.40
C LEU A 72 25.00 -7.83 11.64
N TYR A 73 25.42 -6.66 12.14
CA TYR A 73 26.22 -6.51 13.36
C TYR A 73 25.68 -5.36 14.21
N TYR A 74 25.88 -5.40 15.52
CA TYR A 74 25.37 -4.39 16.45
C TYR A 74 26.33 -4.19 17.63
N TRP A 75 26.23 -3.03 18.26
CA TRP A 75 26.93 -2.70 19.50
C TRP A 75 26.10 -1.76 20.39
N ASN A 76 26.43 -1.75 21.69
CA ASN A 76 25.72 -1.03 22.76
C ASN A 76 24.25 -1.47 22.97
N CYS A 77 23.86 -2.61 22.41
CA CYS A 77 22.54 -3.22 22.57
C CYS A 77 22.67 -4.75 22.44
N GLU A 78 21.64 -5.47 22.86
CA GLU A 78 21.42 -6.87 22.51
C GLU A 78 20.33 -6.94 21.44
N SER A 79 20.52 -7.73 20.38
CA SER A 79 19.54 -7.86 19.31
C SER A 79 18.86 -9.24 19.34
N SER A 80 17.54 -9.25 19.22
CA SER A 80 16.74 -10.44 18.98
C SER A 80 15.71 -10.18 17.89
N GLU A 81 15.15 -11.24 17.32
CA GLU A 81 14.08 -11.15 16.34
C GLU A 81 13.02 -12.21 16.65
N ALA A 82 11.75 -11.81 16.56
CA ALA A 82 10.63 -12.71 16.71
C ALA A 82 9.47 -12.23 15.82
N GLY A 83 8.95 -13.12 14.98
CA GLY A 83 7.79 -12.83 14.12
C GLY A 83 7.97 -11.63 13.21
N GLY A 84 9.12 -11.51 12.52
CA GLY A 84 9.41 -10.41 11.60
C GLY A 84 9.67 -9.05 12.25
N ARG A 85 9.58 -8.97 13.60
CA ARG A 85 9.88 -7.78 14.38
C ARG A 85 11.28 -7.89 14.97
N ARG A 86 12.09 -6.85 14.73
CA ARG A 86 13.43 -6.69 15.30
C ARG A 86 13.32 -6.03 16.66
N PHE A 87 14.06 -6.54 17.63
CA PHE A 87 14.17 -5.99 18.98
C PHE A 87 15.63 -5.65 19.27
N LEU A 88 15.85 -4.46 19.83
CA LEU A 88 17.09 -4.05 20.46
C LEU A 88 16.81 -3.72 21.93
N GLU A 89 17.51 -4.41 22.82
CA GLU A 89 17.40 -4.20 24.27
C GLU A 89 18.66 -3.55 24.82
N ASN A 90 18.51 -2.87 25.97
CA ASN A 90 19.61 -2.25 26.67
C ASN A 90 20.65 -3.25 27.18
N VAL A 91 21.88 -2.76 27.36
CA VAL A 91 22.94 -3.42 28.13
C VAL A 91 23.10 -2.76 29.50
N ASP A 92 23.80 -3.40 30.43
CA ASP A 92 23.85 -2.99 31.85
C ASP A 92 24.19 -1.51 32.09
N TYR A 93 25.03 -0.90 31.26
CA TYR A 93 25.51 0.47 31.48
C TYR A 93 24.64 1.55 30.82
N ASN A 94 23.68 1.20 29.96
CA ASN A 94 22.83 2.16 29.26
C ASN A 94 21.33 1.90 29.46
N GLU A 95 20.96 1.09 30.44
CA GLU A 95 19.58 0.75 30.83
C GLU A 95 18.72 1.96 31.23
N TYR A 96 19.33 2.95 31.89
CA TYR A 96 18.61 4.07 32.49
C TYR A 96 18.83 5.35 31.69
N ILE A 97 17.73 5.95 31.20
CA ILE A 97 17.73 7.19 30.41
C ILE A 97 16.79 8.21 31.06
N GLN A 98 17.31 9.38 31.41
CA GLN A 98 16.51 10.45 32.03
C GLN A 98 15.69 11.20 30.98
N PRO A 99 14.57 11.86 31.36
CA PRO A 99 13.88 12.78 30.48
C PRO A 99 14.82 13.83 29.90
N GLY A 100 14.85 13.95 28.57
CA GLY A 100 15.71 14.86 27.83
C GLY A 100 17.10 14.33 27.49
N ASP A 101 17.47 13.16 28.00
CA ASP A 101 18.70 12.46 27.63
C ASP A 101 18.48 11.49 26.46
N SER A 102 19.57 10.95 25.94
CA SER A 102 19.57 9.98 24.85
C SER A 102 20.63 8.89 25.04
N VAL A 103 20.39 7.73 24.46
CA VAL A 103 21.41 6.69 24.24
C VAL A 103 21.72 6.56 22.75
N VAL A 104 22.96 6.21 22.43
CA VAL A 104 23.39 5.94 21.05
C VAL A 104 23.79 4.48 20.93
N LEU A 105 23.10 3.79 20.02
CA LEU A 105 23.38 2.44 19.58
C LEU A 105 24.06 2.52 18.23
N GLY A 106 24.76 1.47 17.80
CA GLY A 106 25.19 1.40 16.41
C GLY A 106 25.09 -0.01 15.85
N PHE A 107 25.02 -0.06 14.53
CA PHE A 107 24.79 -1.28 13.78
C PHE A 107 25.40 -1.22 12.38
N THR A 108 25.61 -2.40 11.80
CA THR A 108 25.86 -2.60 10.38
C THR A 108 24.56 -3.07 9.73
N GLY A 109 24.01 -2.27 8.82
CA GLY A 109 22.81 -2.57 8.06
C GLY A 109 23.10 -3.25 6.72
N VAL A 110 22.16 -4.08 6.26
CA VAL A 110 22.15 -4.65 4.91
C VAL A 110 21.28 -3.79 3.99
N GLY A 111 21.70 -3.62 2.73
CA GLY A 111 20.98 -2.84 1.72
C GLY A 111 21.45 -1.39 1.60
N ASP A 112 20.63 -0.54 1.00
CA ASP A 112 20.94 0.86 0.75
C ASP A 112 20.45 1.78 1.89
N TRP A 113 21.10 2.93 2.02
CA TRP A 113 20.68 4.03 2.90
C TRP A 113 19.82 5.03 2.12
N PRO A 114 18.73 5.59 2.69
CA PRO A 114 18.29 5.49 4.09
C PRO A 114 17.42 4.26 4.40
N PRO A 115 17.38 3.81 5.67
CA PRO A 115 16.47 2.75 6.11
C PRO A 115 15.02 3.25 6.18
N SER A 116 14.08 2.31 6.18
CA SER A 116 12.63 2.56 6.25
C SER A 116 11.97 1.67 7.34
N PRO A 117 12.16 2.03 8.62
CA PRO A 117 11.61 1.26 9.74
C PRO A 117 10.12 1.53 9.93
N MET A 118 9.36 0.46 10.09
CA MET A 118 7.92 0.46 10.25
C MET A 118 7.54 0.08 11.68
N ASP A 119 6.41 0.61 12.17
CA ASP A 119 5.89 0.35 13.52
C ASP A 119 6.97 0.49 14.61
N THR A 120 7.78 1.55 14.57
CA THR A 120 8.86 1.75 15.55
C THR A 120 8.29 2.05 16.94
N ARG A 121 8.70 1.28 17.94
CA ARG A 121 8.23 1.37 19.33
C ARG A 121 9.38 1.34 20.33
N ILE A 122 9.22 2.08 21.43
CA ILE A 122 10.03 1.93 22.64
C ILE A 122 9.14 1.41 23.76
N ASN A 123 9.48 0.26 24.33
CA ASN A 123 8.70 -0.43 25.36
C ASN A 123 7.22 -0.61 24.96
N GLY A 124 6.97 -0.93 23.70
CA GLY A 124 5.63 -1.13 23.12
C GLY A 124 4.87 0.15 22.73
N VAL A 125 5.42 1.35 23.00
CA VAL A 125 4.80 2.64 22.66
C VAL A 125 5.41 3.21 21.37
N LEU A 126 4.57 3.71 20.45
CA LEU A 126 5.01 4.33 19.19
C LEU A 126 5.86 5.59 19.42
N VAL A 127 6.86 5.79 18.54
CA VAL A 127 7.83 6.89 18.62
C VAL A 127 8.03 7.59 17.29
N ASP A 128 8.49 8.83 17.32
CA ASP A 128 8.89 9.56 16.12
C ASP A 128 10.19 9.01 15.55
N VAL A 129 10.29 8.92 14.21
CA VAL A 129 11.47 8.44 13.49
C VAL A 129 12.09 9.58 12.68
N MET A 130 13.39 9.79 12.86
CA MET A 130 14.21 10.73 12.11
C MET A 130 15.32 9.99 11.36
N ILE A 131 15.75 10.57 10.24
CA ILE A 131 16.92 10.15 9.48
C ILE A 131 17.82 11.38 9.33
N GLU A 132 19.08 11.28 9.75
CA GLU A 132 20.03 12.40 9.75
C GLU A 132 19.54 13.65 10.50
N GLY A 133 18.76 13.46 11.57
CA GLY A 133 18.17 14.56 12.34
C GLY A 133 17.05 15.31 11.63
N GLU A 134 16.66 14.90 10.42
CA GLU A 134 15.46 15.35 9.76
C GLU A 134 14.31 14.41 10.09
N ILE A 135 13.15 15.00 10.44
CA ILE A 135 11.90 14.23 10.44
C ILE A 135 11.75 13.73 9.01
N MET A 136 11.56 12.42 8.83
CA MET A 136 11.30 11.84 7.52
C MET A 136 10.15 12.60 6.84
N GLN A 137 10.46 13.48 5.88
CA GLN A 137 9.53 14.33 5.12
C GLN A 137 9.78 14.15 3.61
N PRO A 138 8.75 14.18 2.74
CA PRO A 138 8.90 13.79 1.33
C PRO A 138 9.43 14.94 0.47
N GLY A 139 10.61 14.73 -0.13
CA GLY A 139 11.06 15.38 -1.38
C GLY A 139 11.69 16.78 -1.30
N GLU A 140 13.03 16.88 -1.24
CA GLU A 140 13.79 18.05 -1.72
C GLU A 140 15.16 17.66 -2.34
N GLY A 141 15.50 18.26 -3.49
CA GLY A 141 16.79 18.23 -4.20
C GLY A 141 16.82 19.15 -5.44
N HIS A 142 17.80 20.07 -5.52
CA HIS A 142 17.84 21.42 -6.17
C HIS A 142 18.18 21.55 -7.69
N GLU A 143 17.50 22.53 -8.35
CA GLU A 143 17.82 23.48 -9.46
C GLU A 143 18.44 23.08 -10.84
N GLY A 144 17.74 23.45 -11.94
CA GLY A 144 18.37 24.23 -13.03
C GLY A 144 17.91 24.02 -14.48
N HIS A 145 17.57 22.81 -14.89
CA HIS A 145 16.88 22.45 -16.13
C HIS A 145 16.27 21.08 -15.84
N CYS A 146 14.97 20.91 -16.04
CA CYS A 146 14.41 19.57 -16.01
C CYS A 146 15.05 18.80 -17.19
N SER A 147 15.87 17.79 -16.89
CA SER A 147 16.68 17.10 -17.91
C SER A 147 15.82 16.35 -18.92
N ALA A 148 14.54 16.19 -18.61
CA ALA A 148 13.55 15.46 -19.36
C ALA A 148 12.62 16.32 -20.26
N ASP A 149 12.74 17.66 -20.26
CA ASP A 149 12.07 18.53 -21.26
C ASP A 149 12.94 18.57 -22.52
N LEU A 150 12.73 17.57 -23.37
CA LEU A 150 13.57 17.31 -24.54
C LEU A 150 13.21 18.23 -25.72
N ASN A 151 12.01 18.81 -25.72
CA ASN A 151 11.56 19.70 -26.79
C ASN A 151 11.67 21.19 -26.41
N GLY A 152 11.96 21.51 -25.15
CA GLY A 152 12.28 22.83 -24.62
C GLY A 152 11.05 23.73 -24.47
N ASN A 153 9.87 23.16 -24.25
CA ASN A 153 8.62 23.91 -24.11
C ASN A 153 8.28 24.28 -22.64
N GLY A 154 9.11 23.87 -21.67
CA GLY A 154 8.93 24.09 -20.24
C GLY A 154 8.01 23.08 -19.55
N MET A 155 7.62 22.01 -20.25
CA MET A 155 6.79 20.91 -19.77
C MET A 155 7.51 19.59 -20.04
N ILE A 156 7.32 18.60 -19.18
CA ILE A 156 7.67 17.22 -19.47
C ILE A 156 6.37 16.48 -19.68
N ASP A 157 6.02 16.25 -20.94
CA ASP A 157 4.74 15.65 -21.30
C ASP A 157 4.83 14.64 -22.45
N GLY A 158 3.69 14.34 -23.06
CA GLY A 158 3.60 13.37 -24.15
C GLY A 158 4.43 13.74 -25.38
N GLU A 159 4.80 15.01 -25.55
CA GLU A 159 5.66 15.46 -26.64
C GLU A 159 7.12 15.08 -26.38
N ASP A 160 7.61 15.18 -25.15
CA ASP A 160 8.95 14.72 -24.75
C ASP A 160 9.05 13.20 -24.74
N LEU A 161 7.97 12.54 -24.31
CA LEU A 161 7.85 11.08 -24.42
C LEU A 161 7.98 10.61 -25.86
N ALA A 162 7.35 11.34 -26.79
CA ALA A 162 7.46 11.02 -28.20
C ALA A 162 8.90 11.17 -28.71
N VAL A 163 9.70 12.06 -28.12
CA VAL A 163 11.14 12.17 -28.40
C VAL A 163 11.89 10.95 -27.88
N VAL A 164 11.71 10.55 -26.61
CA VAL A 164 12.36 9.35 -26.03
C VAL A 164 12.01 8.09 -26.84
N ILE A 165 10.73 7.90 -27.17
CA ILE A 165 10.27 6.76 -27.96
C ILE A 165 10.82 6.80 -29.40
N ALA A 166 10.88 7.98 -30.03
CA ALA A 166 11.43 8.11 -31.38
C ALA A 166 12.94 7.81 -31.44
N LYS A 167 13.63 7.90 -30.30
CA LYS A 167 15.07 7.66 -30.15
C LYS A 167 15.38 6.32 -29.48
N TRP A 168 14.39 5.48 -29.25
CA TRP A 168 14.56 4.21 -28.58
C TRP A 168 15.64 3.35 -29.24
N ASN A 169 16.51 2.75 -28.42
CA ASN A 169 17.61 1.90 -28.85
C ASN A 169 18.60 2.62 -29.80
N THR A 170 18.82 3.92 -29.57
CA THR A 170 19.87 4.73 -30.19
C THR A 170 20.81 5.29 -29.12
N ASP A 171 21.92 5.90 -29.54
CA ASP A 171 22.90 6.59 -28.69
C ASP A 171 22.66 8.12 -28.64
N ASP A 172 21.39 8.55 -28.84
CA ASP A 172 21.05 9.97 -28.86
C ASP A 172 21.21 10.59 -27.47
N ALA A 173 22.28 11.38 -27.32
CA ALA A 173 22.69 11.97 -26.05
C ALA A 173 21.69 12.95 -25.41
N GLN A 174 20.62 13.38 -26.11
CA GLN A 174 19.56 14.17 -25.48
C GLN A 174 18.50 13.29 -24.84
N ALA A 175 18.23 12.10 -25.38
CA ALA A 175 17.24 11.17 -24.84
C ALA A 175 17.86 10.11 -23.89
N ASP A 176 19.20 9.97 -23.89
CA ASP A 176 19.98 9.16 -22.94
C ASP A 176 20.27 9.99 -21.67
N MET A 177 19.33 9.94 -20.72
CA MET A 177 19.30 10.73 -19.48
C MET A 177 20.13 10.09 -18.37
N ASP A 178 20.26 8.76 -18.36
CA ASP A 178 21.11 8.04 -17.40
C ASP A 178 22.57 7.93 -17.86
N GLN A 179 22.86 8.36 -19.11
CA GLN A 179 24.18 8.38 -19.75
C GLN A 179 24.80 6.99 -19.90
N SER A 180 23.95 5.97 -20.06
CA SER A 180 24.36 4.59 -20.30
C SER A 180 24.91 4.36 -21.72
N GLY A 181 24.67 5.29 -22.64
CA GLY A 181 25.02 5.20 -24.06
C GLY A 181 23.93 4.58 -24.93
N ILE A 182 22.73 4.32 -24.37
CA ILE A 182 21.57 3.79 -25.09
C ILE A 182 20.27 4.33 -24.51
N VAL A 183 19.34 4.76 -25.37
CA VAL A 183 18.01 5.22 -24.95
C VAL A 183 17.07 4.03 -24.70
N ASP A 184 16.71 3.77 -23.46
CA ASP A 184 15.82 2.65 -23.09
C ASP A 184 14.86 2.94 -21.92
N GLY A 185 14.38 1.87 -21.27
CA GLY A 185 13.42 1.96 -20.17
C GLY A 185 13.95 2.72 -18.96
N ALA A 186 15.26 2.76 -18.76
CA ALA A 186 15.88 3.54 -17.69
C ALA A 186 15.69 5.04 -17.93
N ASP A 187 15.94 5.53 -19.15
CA ASP A 187 15.74 6.94 -19.52
C ASP A 187 14.27 7.34 -19.47
N LEU A 188 13.38 6.44 -19.91
CA LEU A 188 11.94 6.67 -19.81
C LEU A 188 11.48 6.77 -18.36
N THR A 189 12.05 5.95 -17.48
CA THR A 189 11.73 5.99 -16.05
C THR A 189 12.20 7.30 -15.43
N LEU A 190 13.40 7.76 -15.79
CA LEU A 190 13.89 9.07 -15.37
C LEU A 190 13.01 10.21 -15.91
N MET A 191 12.56 10.12 -17.15
CA MET A 191 11.66 11.11 -17.75
C MET A 191 10.29 11.16 -17.05
N LEU A 192 9.68 10.00 -16.80
CA LEU A 192 8.39 9.89 -16.12
C LEU A 192 8.46 10.34 -14.66
N SER A 193 9.63 10.21 -14.02
CA SER A 193 9.85 10.71 -12.66
C SER A 193 9.86 12.25 -12.57
N GLN A 194 10.09 12.93 -13.71
CA GLN A 194 10.11 14.39 -13.81
C GLN A 194 8.85 14.95 -14.51
N TRP A 195 7.83 14.12 -14.74
CA TRP A 195 6.65 14.49 -15.54
C TRP A 195 5.85 15.64 -14.93
N GLY A 196 5.59 16.69 -15.72
CA GLY A 196 4.88 17.88 -15.26
C GLY A 196 5.52 19.21 -15.72
N GLU A 197 5.03 20.32 -15.18
CA GLU A 197 5.60 21.66 -15.41
C GLU A 197 7.03 21.73 -14.85
N CYS A 198 7.97 22.16 -15.68
CA CYS A 198 9.28 22.54 -15.19
C CYS A 198 9.16 23.91 -14.53
N SER A 199 9.26 23.97 -13.19
CA SER A 199 9.24 25.25 -12.48
C SER A 199 10.51 26.04 -12.81
N HIS A 200 10.45 26.86 -13.85
CA HIS A 200 11.30 28.02 -13.93
C HIS A 200 10.72 29.09 -13.01
N ASP A 201 11.37 29.28 -11.86
CA ASP A 201 11.33 30.59 -11.23
C ASP A 201 11.89 31.59 -12.24
N SER A 202 10.96 32.28 -12.89
CA SER A 202 11.26 33.49 -13.64
C SER A 202 11.48 34.60 -12.61
N ASP A 203 12.69 34.63 -12.07
CA ASP A 203 13.22 35.84 -11.44
C ASP A 203 13.50 36.87 -12.55
N ASP A 204 12.43 37.55 -12.94
CA ASP A 204 12.48 38.78 -13.72
C ASP A 204 12.97 39.90 -12.78
N GLY A 205 14.29 39.95 -12.59
CA GLY A 205 14.97 40.90 -11.71
C GLY A 205 16.37 41.23 -12.23
N GLY A 206 16.41 42.02 -13.30
CA GLY A 206 17.60 42.25 -14.11
C GLY A 206 18.87 42.71 -13.37
N HIS A 207 20.00 42.25 -13.90
CA HIS A 207 21.21 43.05 -14.01
C HIS A 207 21.86 42.83 -15.37
N ASP A 208 21.91 43.91 -16.15
CA ASP A 208 22.95 44.17 -17.15
C ASP A 208 24.32 43.85 -16.54
N ASP A 209 25.16 43.12 -17.27
CA ASP A 209 26.45 43.61 -17.76
C ASP A 209 27.14 42.49 -18.56
N GLY A 210 27.35 42.74 -19.85
CA GLY A 210 27.71 41.71 -20.82
C GLY A 210 29.20 41.46 -21.05
N GLY A 211 29.46 40.66 -22.10
CA GLY A 211 30.68 40.77 -22.90
C GLY A 211 31.40 39.46 -23.27
N HIS A 212 31.44 39.21 -24.59
CA HIS A 212 32.46 38.49 -25.39
C HIS A 212 32.48 36.95 -25.33
N ASP A 213 32.17 36.24 -26.42
CA ASP A 213 32.86 36.02 -27.72
C ASP A 213 33.96 34.94 -27.70
N ASP A 214 33.84 34.07 -28.72
CA ASP A 214 34.85 33.24 -29.40
C ASP A 214 35.34 31.91 -28.79
N GLY A 215 34.75 30.80 -29.29
CA GLY A 215 35.38 29.94 -30.29
C GLY A 215 36.36 28.82 -29.86
N GLY A 216 36.25 27.64 -30.50
CA GLY A 216 37.41 26.81 -30.84
C GLY A 216 37.35 25.30 -30.56
N ASN A 217 37.11 24.56 -31.64
CA ASN A 217 37.57 23.20 -31.99
C ASN A 217 38.87 22.68 -31.32
N ASP A 218 38.94 21.37 -31.03
CA ASP A 218 39.90 20.36 -31.58
C ASP A 218 40.25 19.20 -30.60
N ASP A 219 40.01 17.99 -31.10
CA ASP A 219 40.87 16.78 -31.13
C ASP A 219 41.70 16.29 -29.92
N GLY A 220 41.44 15.03 -29.54
CA GLY A 220 42.44 13.97 -29.72
C GLY A 220 42.92 13.20 -28.48
N GLY A 221 42.94 11.85 -28.58
CA GLY A 221 44.04 11.07 -27.98
C GLY A 221 43.69 9.79 -27.21
N ASN A 222 43.60 8.69 -27.96
CA ASN A 222 43.82 7.27 -27.62
C ASN A 222 44.85 6.97 -26.52
N ASP A 223 44.61 5.92 -25.70
CA ASP A 223 45.47 4.72 -25.61
C ASP A 223 45.03 3.77 -24.46
N GLY A 224 44.54 2.58 -24.84
CA GLY A 224 45.27 1.32 -24.62
C GLY A 224 45.16 0.59 -23.28
N GLY A 225 44.77 -0.70 -23.36
CA GLY A 225 45.43 -1.75 -22.58
C GLY A 225 44.53 -2.82 -21.96
N ASP A 226 44.22 -3.83 -22.76
CA ASP A 226 44.07 -5.27 -22.45
C ASP A 226 44.31 -5.75 -21.00
N ASP A 227 43.45 -6.63 -20.49
CA ASP A 227 43.87 -8.00 -20.13
C ASP A 227 42.70 -8.91 -19.73
N ASP A 228 42.84 -10.16 -20.19
CA ASP A 228 41.91 -11.29 -20.26
C ASP A 228 41.54 -11.95 -18.93
N GLY A 229 40.40 -12.65 -18.91
CA GLY A 229 40.00 -13.46 -17.74
C GLY A 229 38.84 -14.45 -17.90
N GLY A 230 38.71 -15.10 -19.06
CA GLY A 230 37.92 -16.32 -19.38
C GLY A 230 36.86 -16.86 -18.41
N HIS A 231 35.60 -16.79 -18.84
CA HIS A 231 34.55 -17.75 -18.50
C HIS A 231 34.41 -18.75 -19.65
N ASP A 232 34.58 -20.04 -19.36
CA ASP A 232 34.06 -21.12 -20.20
C ASP A 232 33.62 -22.31 -19.32
N ASP A 233 32.44 -22.80 -19.71
CA ASP A 233 31.91 -24.16 -19.65
C ASP A 233 31.39 -24.76 -18.34
N GLY A 234 30.05 -24.78 -18.25
CA GLY A 234 29.35 -25.99 -18.72
C GLY A 234 28.42 -26.67 -17.72
N GLY A 235 27.11 -26.55 -17.95
CA GLY A 235 26.09 -27.38 -17.32
C GLY A 235 24.70 -27.12 -17.87
N ASN A 236 24.38 -27.72 -19.03
CA ASN A 236 23.02 -27.84 -19.58
C ASN A 236 22.03 -28.37 -18.52
N ASP A 237 20.87 -27.72 -18.41
CA ASP A 237 19.60 -28.45 -18.24
C ASP A 237 18.47 -27.72 -18.98
N ASP A 238 18.20 -28.22 -20.18
CA ASP A 238 16.90 -28.51 -20.76
C ASP A 238 15.68 -27.64 -20.36
N GLY A 239 15.45 -26.62 -21.19
CA GLY A 239 14.15 -26.22 -21.75
C GLY A 239 12.87 -26.32 -20.91
N HIS A 240 12.38 -25.16 -20.49
CA HIS A 240 10.99 -24.77 -20.69
C HIS A 240 10.97 -23.29 -21.06
N GLY A 241 10.43 -22.97 -22.23
CA GLY A 241 10.09 -21.60 -22.57
C GLY A 241 8.74 -21.32 -21.97
N ASP A 242 8.69 -20.39 -21.02
CA ASP A 242 7.48 -19.72 -20.59
C ASP A 242 7.82 -18.23 -20.54
N GLY A 243 7.16 -17.44 -21.38
CA GLY A 243 7.21 -15.99 -21.26
C GLY A 243 6.66 -15.65 -19.89
N HIS A 244 7.41 -14.87 -19.10
CA HIS A 244 6.86 -14.25 -17.91
C HIS A 244 5.78 -13.27 -18.40
N ASP A 245 4.51 -13.70 -18.34
CA ASP A 245 3.38 -12.80 -18.41
C ASP A 245 3.54 -11.83 -17.23
N ASP A 246 3.88 -10.58 -17.53
CA ASP A 246 3.97 -9.53 -16.52
C ASP A 246 2.58 -9.41 -15.86
N PRO A 247 2.44 -9.66 -14.53
CA PRO A 247 1.15 -9.62 -13.83
C PRO A 247 0.49 -8.24 -13.89
N CYS A 248 1.24 -7.20 -14.31
CA CYS A 248 0.75 -5.85 -14.52
C CYS A 248 0.26 -5.57 -15.95
N MET A 249 0.40 -6.52 -16.87
CA MET A 249 0.07 -6.41 -18.29
C MET A 249 -1.08 -7.35 -18.73
N GLY A 250 -1.80 -7.97 -17.78
CA GLY A 250 -2.97 -8.83 -18.01
C GLY A 250 -4.29 -8.09 -18.26
N GLU A 251 -5.38 -8.83 -18.51
CA GLU A 251 -6.75 -8.27 -18.66
C GLU A 251 -7.21 -7.55 -17.38
N PHE A 252 -6.86 -8.11 -16.22
CA PHE A 252 -7.04 -7.48 -14.92
C PHE A 252 -5.68 -7.28 -14.28
N THR A 253 -5.44 -6.06 -13.79
CA THR A 253 -4.19 -5.70 -13.12
C THR A 253 -4.18 -6.35 -11.74
N ASP A 254 -3.07 -7.01 -11.41
CA ASP A 254 -2.83 -7.55 -10.08
C ASP A 254 -2.62 -6.43 -9.05
N ILE A 255 -3.13 -6.60 -7.82
CA ILE A 255 -2.96 -5.59 -6.77
C ILE A 255 -1.49 -5.33 -6.41
N THR A 256 -0.62 -6.33 -6.57
CA THR A 256 0.82 -6.25 -6.27
C THR A 256 1.55 -5.27 -7.19
N CYS A 257 0.99 -4.97 -8.36
CA CYS A 257 1.47 -3.93 -9.28
C CYS A 257 1.47 -2.52 -8.69
N TRP A 258 0.71 -2.31 -7.62
CA TRP A 258 0.63 -1.03 -6.92
C TRP A 258 1.42 -1.02 -5.62
N GLY A 259 2.07 -2.13 -5.29
CA GLY A 259 2.80 -2.32 -4.05
C GLY A 259 2.51 -3.70 -3.50
N ASP A 260 3.53 -4.25 -2.84
CA ASP A 260 3.41 -5.51 -2.13
C ASP A 260 3.93 -5.33 -0.69
N PHE A 261 3.28 -6.02 0.25
CA PHE A 261 3.51 -5.90 1.68
C PHE A 261 3.65 -7.27 2.33
N HIS A 262 4.67 -8.01 1.89
CA HIS A 262 4.98 -9.31 2.47
C HIS A 262 5.60 -9.17 3.87
N ASP A 263 4.88 -9.61 4.90
CA ASP A 263 5.40 -9.81 6.25
C ASP A 263 5.81 -11.29 6.45
N SER A 264 6.13 -11.70 7.69
CA SER A 264 6.44 -13.11 8.03
C SER A 264 5.21 -14.03 8.05
N ASN A 265 4.06 -13.60 7.55
CA ASN A 265 2.84 -14.39 7.47
C ASN A 265 2.81 -15.15 6.14
N ASN A 266 2.63 -16.47 6.24
CA ASN A 266 2.63 -17.38 5.11
C ASN A 266 1.33 -17.30 4.28
N ASN A 267 0.83 -16.11 3.94
CA ASN A 267 -0.41 -16.01 3.15
C ASN A 267 -0.50 -14.82 2.19
N SER A 268 0.62 -14.19 1.84
CA SER A 268 0.66 -13.03 0.94
C SER A 268 1.28 -13.30 -0.42
N HIS A 269 1.80 -14.51 -0.67
CA HIS A 269 2.52 -14.85 -1.90
C HIS A 269 1.71 -15.67 -2.91
N GLU A 270 2.19 -15.73 -4.16
CA GLU A 270 1.55 -16.50 -5.23
C GLU A 270 1.50 -18.01 -4.97
N ASP A 271 2.54 -18.59 -4.36
CA ASP A 271 2.61 -20.01 -4.03
C ASP A 271 1.64 -20.42 -2.91
N GLU A 272 1.01 -19.43 -2.28
CA GLU A 272 0.04 -19.57 -1.20
C GLU A 272 -1.41 -19.51 -1.67
N LEU A 273 -1.64 -19.25 -2.97
CA LEU A 273 -2.95 -19.30 -3.64
C LEU A 273 -3.43 -20.75 -3.87
N VAL A 274 -3.45 -21.55 -2.81
CA VAL A 274 -3.87 -22.95 -2.86
C VAL A 274 -5.35 -23.14 -2.59
N GLY A 275 -5.90 -24.28 -3.04
CA GLY A 275 -7.28 -24.66 -2.76
C GLY A 275 -8.30 -23.73 -3.43
N GLY A 276 -8.01 -23.25 -4.64
CA GLY A 276 -8.92 -22.42 -5.44
C GLY A 276 -8.92 -20.93 -5.10
N ARG A 277 -8.02 -20.50 -4.20
CA ARG A 277 -7.73 -19.08 -3.96
C ARG A 277 -7.15 -18.43 -5.23
N THR A 278 -7.40 -17.14 -5.38
CA THR A 278 -6.86 -16.33 -6.49
C THR A 278 -6.29 -15.03 -5.96
N ALA A 279 -5.43 -14.40 -6.77
CA ALA A 279 -4.92 -13.06 -6.54
C ALA A 279 -6.06 -12.03 -6.48
N ILE A 280 -5.81 -10.93 -5.77
CA ILE A 280 -6.68 -9.75 -5.83
C ILE A 280 -6.34 -8.99 -7.12
N THR A 281 -7.33 -8.77 -7.98
CA THR A 281 -7.16 -8.07 -9.25
C THR A 281 -8.23 -7.01 -9.46
N THR A 282 -8.05 -6.12 -10.43
CA THR A 282 -9.03 -5.08 -10.80
C THR A 282 -10.40 -5.62 -11.24
N GLU A 283 -10.54 -6.93 -11.48
CA GLU A 283 -11.83 -7.59 -11.67
C GLU A 283 -12.79 -7.34 -10.49
N ALA A 284 -12.26 -7.24 -9.27
CA ALA A 284 -13.06 -6.95 -8.08
C ALA A 284 -13.80 -5.62 -8.19
N MET A 285 -13.19 -4.61 -8.84
CA MET A 285 -13.81 -3.29 -9.01
C MET A 285 -15.02 -3.35 -9.95
N ILE A 286 -15.02 -4.27 -10.92
CA ILE A 286 -16.14 -4.51 -11.83
C ILE A 286 -17.30 -5.13 -11.04
N SER A 287 -17.03 -6.15 -10.23
CA SER A 287 -18.03 -6.77 -9.34
C SER A 287 -18.62 -5.74 -8.35
N TYR A 288 -17.76 -4.94 -7.72
CA TYR A 288 -18.13 -3.88 -6.78
C TYR A 288 -19.04 -2.82 -7.40
N ASN A 289 -18.65 -2.25 -8.55
CA ASN A 289 -19.47 -1.26 -9.24
C ASN A 289 -20.77 -1.87 -9.80
N ASN A 290 -20.80 -3.18 -10.12
CA ASN A 290 -22.03 -3.84 -10.50
C ASN A 290 -23.04 -3.92 -9.34
N LEU A 291 -22.59 -4.26 -8.13
CA LEU A 291 -23.43 -4.21 -6.93
C LEU A 291 -23.93 -2.78 -6.67
N ARG A 292 -23.06 -1.77 -6.80
CA ARG A 292 -23.46 -0.37 -6.69
C ARG A 292 -24.53 0.01 -7.72
N GLY A 293 -24.37 -0.43 -8.97
CA GLY A 293 -25.34 -0.20 -10.04
C GLY A 293 -26.70 -0.85 -9.75
N PHE A 294 -26.72 -2.05 -9.16
CA PHE A 294 -27.95 -2.68 -8.69
C PHE A 294 -28.66 -1.84 -7.63
N LEU A 295 -27.90 -1.24 -6.69
CA LEU A 295 -28.41 -0.34 -5.66
C LEU A 295 -28.77 1.07 -6.19
N GLY A 296 -28.56 1.34 -7.48
CA GLY A 296 -28.80 2.64 -8.09
C GLY A 296 -27.75 3.70 -7.73
N LEU A 297 -26.58 3.28 -7.25
CA LEU A 297 -25.43 4.13 -6.96
C LEU A 297 -24.56 4.28 -8.21
N SER A 298 -23.82 5.38 -8.30
CA SER A 298 -22.85 5.60 -9.38
C SER A 298 -21.61 4.75 -9.19
N ASP A 299 -20.97 4.37 -10.30
CA ASP A 299 -19.64 3.77 -10.29
C ASP A 299 -18.64 4.68 -9.57
N LEU A 300 -17.64 4.05 -8.97
CA LEU A 300 -16.51 4.73 -8.35
C LEU A 300 -15.20 4.29 -9.00
N THR A 301 -14.15 5.08 -8.80
CA THR A 301 -12.76 4.67 -9.04
C THR A 301 -12.16 4.01 -7.80
N HIS A 302 -11.02 3.32 -7.97
CA HIS A 302 -10.27 2.77 -6.84
C HIS A 302 -9.92 3.87 -5.83
N GLU A 303 -9.43 5.01 -6.32
CA GLU A 303 -9.01 6.12 -5.48
C GLU A 303 -10.15 6.73 -4.66
N GLU A 304 -11.37 6.77 -5.18
CA GLU A 304 -12.53 7.24 -4.42
C GLU A 304 -12.88 6.31 -3.25
N VAL A 305 -12.82 4.98 -3.47
CA VAL A 305 -13.00 3.99 -2.41
C VAL A 305 -11.85 4.06 -1.40
N GLY A 306 -10.61 4.20 -1.90
CA GLY A 306 -9.43 4.35 -1.06
C GLY A 306 -9.52 5.60 -0.19
N GLN A 307 -9.90 6.74 -0.76
CA GLN A 307 -10.04 8.00 -0.03
C GLN A 307 -11.07 7.88 1.08
N TRP A 308 -12.23 7.24 0.81
CA TRP A 308 -13.22 6.95 1.84
C TRP A 308 -12.63 6.10 2.98
N ALA A 309 -11.86 5.05 2.66
CA ALA A 309 -11.24 4.21 3.68
C ALA A 309 -10.25 4.98 4.57
N PHE A 310 -9.47 5.91 3.98
CA PHE A 310 -8.60 6.81 4.74
C PHE A 310 -9.39 7.79 5.61
N ASP A 311 -10.43 8.42 5.06
CA ASP A 311 -11.28 9.38 5.77
C ASP A 311 -11.98 8.74 6.97
N GLU A 312 -12.39 7.47 6.85
CA GLU A 312 -13.02 6.69 7.91
C GLU A 312 -12.03 6.01 8.86
N SER A 313 -10.71 6.26 8.70
CA SER A 313 -9.65 5.70 9.54
C SER A 313 -9.63 4.16 9.54
N LEU A 314 -9.90 3.56 8.38
CA LEU A 314 -9.87 2.11 8.16
C LEU A 314 -8.48 1.61 7.73
N THR A 315 -7.53 2.52 7.56
CA THR A 315 -6.15 2.27 7.14
C THR A 315 -5.17 2.34 8.31
N ASN A 316 -4.00 1.71 8.18
CA ASN A 316 -2.93 1.80 9.16
C ASN A 316 -2.27 3.21 9.15
N ASN A 317 -2.12 3.78 7.95
CA ASN A 317 -1.60 5.13 7.77
C ASN A 317 -2.72 6.17 7.89
N SER A 318 -2.42 7.34 8.45
CA SER A 318 -3.36 8.46 8.52
C SER A 318 -3.51 9.22 7.21
N GLN A 319 -2.58 9.05 6.27
CA GLN A 319 -2.59 9.71 4.96
C GLN A 319 -2.09 8.72 3.90
N ALA A 320 -2.66 8.83 2.70
CA ALA A 320 -2.26 8.02 1.56
C ALA A 320 -1.01 8.58 0.90
N TRP A 321 -0.16 7.70 0.36
CA TRP A 321 0.98 8.08 -0.47
C TRP A 321 1.20 7.09 -1.61
N GLY A 322 1.81 7.55 -2.70
CA GLY A 322 2.04 6.71 -3.88
C GLY A 322 0.75 6.09 -4.41
N ASN A 323 0.72 4.77 -4.53
CA ASN A 323 -0.45 4.03 -4.99
C ASN A 323 -1.38 3.54 -3.85
N ASP A 324 -1.21 4.03 -2.61
CA ASP A 324 -2.02 3.61 -1.47
C ASP A 324 -3.54 3.74 -1.75
N LEU A 325 -3.98 4.86 -2.33
CA LEU A 325 -5.40 5.06 -2.66
C LEU A 325 -5.94 3.98 -3.60
N LYS A 326 -5.13 3.51 -4.56
CA LYS A 326 -5.54 2.48 -5.52
C LYS A 326 -5.61 1.10 -4.86
N GLY A 327 -4.54 0.70 -4.15
CA GLY A 327 -4.49 -0.63 -3.52
C GLY A 327 -5.47 -0.76 -2.36
N VAL A 328 -5.55 0.24 -1.47
CA VAL A 328 -6.57 0.31 -0.40
C VAL A 328 -7.97 0.30 -1.01
N GLY A 329 -8.18 1.10 -2.06
CA GLY A 329 -9.45 1.16 -2.76
C GLY A 329 -9.88 -0.17 -3.36
N LEU A 330 -8.98 -0.86 -4.05
CA LEU A 330 -9.26 -2.17 -4.64
C LEU A 330 -9.53 -3.23 -3.57
N TYR A 331 -8.76 -3.23 -2.48
CA TYR A 331 -8.97 -4.15 -1.36
C TYR A 331 -10.37 -3.97 -0.73
N TYR A 332 -10.76 -2.73 -0.40
CA TYR A 332 -12.06 -2.45 0.20
C TYR A 332 -13.22 -2.65 -0.79
N ALA A 333 -13.01 -2.37 -2.09
CA ALA A 333 -13.98 -2.71 -3.13
C ALA A 333 -14.20 -4.23 -3.22
N MET A 334 -13.13 -5.03 -3.15
CA MET A 334 -13.20 -6.49 -3.11
C MET A 334 -13.99 -6.99 -1.89
N GLN A 335 -13.68 -6.49 -0.68
CA GLN A 335 -14.40 -6.89 0.54
C GLN A 335 -15.88 -6.48 0.49
N GLY A 336 -16.18 -5.27 0.01
CA GLY A 336 -17.55 -4.79 -0.20
C GLY A 336 -18.32 -5.65 -1.21
N ALA A 337 -17.69 -6.04 -2.33
CA ALA A 337 -18.29 -6.91 -3.34
C ALA A 337 -18.54 -8.34 -2.82
N LYS A 338 -17.67 -8.86 -1.94
CA LYS A 338 -17.84 -10.18 -1.33
C LYS A 338 -19.05 -10.26 -0.39
N VAL A 339 -19.33 -9.19 0.36
CA VAL A 339 -20.23 -9.27 1.53
C VAL A 339 -21.42 -8.32 1.45
N GLY A 340 -21.25 -7.11 0.91
CA GLY A 340 -22.24 -6.03 1.02
C GLY A 340 -23.55 -6.21 0.25
N TRP A 341 -23.75 -7.36 -0.41
CA TRP A 341 -25.02 -7.74 -1.05
C TRP A 341 -25.94 -8.55 -0.13
N ILE A 342 -25.45 -9.00 1.03
CA ILE A 342 -26.20 -9.80 2.00
C ILE A 342 -27.17 -8.89 2.78
N THR A 343 -28.38 -9.38 3.04
CA THR A 343 -29.35 -8.64 3.86
C THR A 343 -29.00 -8.71 5.34
N ASP A 344 -29.38 -7.70 6.12
CA ASP A 344 -29.08 -7.66 7.55
C ASP A 344 -29.68 -8.85 8.32
N ASP A 345 -30.91 -9.24 7.96
CA ASP A 345 -31.64 -10.31 8.64
C ASP A 345 -31.04 -11.69 8.34
N ASP A 346 -30.44 -11.86 7.17
CA ASP A 346 -29.89 -13.14 6.69
C ASP A 346 -28.38 -13.28 6.93
N TYR A 347 -27.69 -12.20 7.30
CA TYR A 347 -26.26 -12.27 7.61
C TYR A 347 -25.99 -13.26 8.75
N ARG A 348 -25.14 -14.25 8.47
CA ARG A 348 -24.53 -15.14 9.47
C ARG A 348 -23.07 -15.29 9.10
N PRO A 349 -22.12 -15.27 10.06
CA PRO A 349 -20.70 -15.45 9.74
C PRO A 349 -20.44 -16.69 8.87
N GLN A 350 -21.11 -17.81 9.16
CA GLN A 350 -20.92 -19.07 8.44
C GLN A 350 -21.26 -18.97 6.94
N LEU A 351 -22.16 -18.08 6.54
CA LEU A 351 -22.49 -17.83 5.13
C LEU A 351 -21.27 -17.36 4.35
N LEU A 352 -20.45 -16.48 4.92
CA LEU A 352 -19.23 -15.97 4.29
C LEU A 352 -18.23 -17.10 4.01
N ALA A 353 -18.14 -18.05 4.94
CA ALA A 353 -17.26 -19.19 4.78
C ALA A 353 -17.79 -20.18 3.74
N ASP A 354 -19.10 -20.47 3.78
CA ASP A 354 -19.72 -21.47 2.91
C ASP A 354 -19.75 -21.03 1.45
N ILE A 355 -20.02 -19.76 1.18
CA ILE A 355 -20.04 -19.23 -0.19
C ILE A 355 -18.64 -19.24 -0.82
N GLN A 356 -17.62 -18.80 -0.08
CA GLN A 356 -16.23 -18.80 -0.56
C GLN A 356 -15.69 -20.22 -0.72
N ARG A 357 -15.97 -21.12 0.24
CA ARG A 357 -15.58 -22.53 0.12
C ARG A 357 -16.21 -23.18 -1.10
N THR A 358 -17.50 -22.93 -1.34
CA THR A 358 -18.20 -23.42 -2.54
C THR A 358 -17.54 -22.90 -3.81
N ALA A 359 -17.28 -21.59 -3.89
CA ALA A 359 -16.64 -20.97 -5.05
C ALA A 359 -15.24 -21.52 -5.33
N ARG A 360 -14.48 -21.88 -4.27
CA ARG A 360 -13.08 -22.32 -4.37
C ARG A 360 -12.89 -23.83 -4.55
N LEU A 361 -13.74 -24.67 -3.96
CA LEU A 361 -13.51 -26.13 -3.87
C LEU A 361 -14.43 -27.00 -4.74
N VAL A 362 -15.59 -26.50 -5.20
CA VAL A 362 -16.47 -27.30 -6.06
C VAL A 362 -15.87 -27.37 -7.47
N GLU A 363 -15.45 -28.57 -7.86
CA GLU A 363 -14.70 -28.80 -9.12
C GLU A 363 -15.53 -28.61 -10.38
N ASP A 364 -16.83 -28.98 -10.34
CA ASP A 364 -17.72 -28.82 -11.49
C ASP A 364 -18.19 -27.35 -11.58
N PRO A 365 -17.84 -26.61 -12.65
CA PRO A 365 -18.14 -25.17 -12.73
C PRO A 365 -19.63 -24.84 -12.79
N ASP A 366 -20.45 -25.73 -13.37
CA ASP A 366 -21.89 -25.51 -13.49
C ASP A 366 -22.58 -25.76 -12.14
N GLU A 367 -22.15 -26.80 -11.40
CA GLU A 367 -22.59 -27.07 -10.03
C GLU A 367 -22.16 -25.95 -9.08
N MET A 368 -20.89 -25.54 -9.13
CA MET A 368 -20.34 -24.45 -8.33
C MET A 368 -21.13 -23.16 -8.54
N ARG A 369 -21.37 -22.78 -9.80
CA ARG A 369 -22.16 -21.60 -10.15
C ARG A 369 -23.59 -21.69 -9.62
N ALA A 370 -24.24 -22.84 -9.78
CA ALA A 370 -25.60 -23.04 -9.29
C ALA A 370 -25.68 -22.90 -7.76
N LEU A 371 -24.76 -23.55 -7.03
CA LEU A 371 -24.71 -23.48 -5.56
C LEU A 371 -24.43 -22.06 -5.05
N VAL A 372 -23.47 -21.35 -5.67
CA VAL A 372 -23.19 -19.95 -5.31
C VAL A 372 -24.42 -19.07 -5.55
N MET A 373 -25.04 -19.17 -6.72
CA MET A 373 -26.20 -18.33 -7.05
C MET A 373 -27.44 -18.67 -6.21
N ASP A 374 -27.60 -19.92 -5.78
CA ASP A 374 -28.65 -20.29 -4.83
C ASP A 374 -28.44 -19.64 -3.46
N MET A 375 -27.20 -19.62 -2.94
CA MET A 375 -26.87 -18.89 -1.70
C MET A 375 -27.10 -17.39 -1.85
N VAL A 376 -26.73 -16.79 -2.99
CA VAL A 376 -26.97 -15.36 -3.27
C VAL A 376 -28.46 -15.05 -3.31
N ARG A 377 -29.27 -15.92 -3.92
CA ARG A 377 -30.72 -15.73 -4.03
C ARG A 377 -31.44 -15.92 -2.69
N GLU A 378 -30.91 -16.76 -1.80
CA GLU A 378 -31.51 -17.04 -0.49
C GLU A 378 -31.20 -15.96 0.55
N ASN A 379 -29.99 -15.38 0.52
CA ASN A 379 -29.49 -14.50 1.59
C ASN A 379 -29.20 -13.06 1.13
N GLY A 380 -29.32 -12.79 -0.16
CA GLY A 380 -28.99 -11.51 -0.76
C GLY A 380 -30.17 -10.57 -0.89
N ILE A 381 -29.88 -9.31 -1.16
CA ILE A 381 -30.91 -8.29 -1.42
C ILE A 381 -31.82 -8.76 -2.58
N ASP A 382 -33.13 -8.63 -2.36
CA ASP A 382 -34.17 -9.06 -3.29
C ASP A 382 -33.87 -8.63 -4.75
N GLY A 383 -33.67 -9.62 -5.62
CA GLY A 383 -33.43 -9.41 -7.05
C GLY A 383 -31.96 -9.26 -7.45
N TYR A 384 -31.00 -9.25 -6.52
CA TYR A 384 -29.58 -9.14 -6.86
C TYR A 384 -29.07 -10.36 -7.65
N ALA A 385 -29.45 -11.58 -7.27
CA ALA A 385 -29.09 -12.79 -8.00
C ALA A 385 -29.56 -12.74 -9.47
N ASP A 386 -30.81 -12.33 -9.71
CA ASP A 386 -31.38 -12.19 -11.05
C ASP A 386 -30.69 -11.06 -11.83
N TYR A 387 -30.27 -9.99 -11.15
CA TYR A 387 -29.51 -8.89 -11.74
C TYR A 387 -28.12 -9.35 -12.22
N LEU A 388 -27.41 -10.15 -11.42
CA LEU A 388 -26.13 -10.74 -11.83
C LEU A 388 -26.26 -11.58 -13.10
N GLU A 389 -27.27 -12.45 -13.16
CA GLU A 389 -27.55 -13.30 -14.32
C GLU A 389 -27.88 -12.47 -15.57
N GLN A 390 -28.74 -11.45 -15.44
CA GLN A 390 -29.16 -10.60 -16.55
C GLN A 390 -28.05 -9.73 -17.13
N ASN A 391 -27.06 -9.37 -16.30
CA ASN A 391 -25.94 -8.53 -16.71
C ASN A 391 -24.67 -9.34 -17.05
N ASN A 392 -24.73 -10.67 -17.06
CA ASN A 392 -23.59 -11.56 -17.30
C ASN A 392 -22.43 -11.37 -16.29
N MET A 393 -22.77 -11.09 -15.03
CA MET A 393 -21.82 -10.74 -13.97
C MET A 393 -21.51 -11.89 -13.01
N VAL A 394 -22.17 -13.04 -13.19
CA VAL A 394 -22.04 -14.21 -12.32
C VAL A 394 -20.59 -14.68 -12.21
N GLU A 395 -19.85 -14.73 -13.33
CA GLU A 395 -18.45 -15.18 -13.33
C GLU A 395 -17.54 -14.20 -12.58
N THR A 396 -17.63 -12.91 -12.90
CA THR A 396 -16.86 -11.83 -12.23
C THR A 396 -17.13 -11.79 -10.73
N PHE A 397 -18.39 -11.99 -10.32
CA PHE A 397 -18.76 -12.10 -8.91
C PHE A 397 -18.11 -13.32 -8.25
N ILE A 398 -18.19 -14.50 -8.86
CA ILE A 398 -17.57 -15.73 -8.35
C ILE A 398 -16.04 -15.59 -8.28
N ASN A 399 -15.39 -14.98 -9.28
CA ASN A 399 -13.95 -14.74 -9.27
C ASN A 399 -13.57 -13.81 -8.11
N THR A 400 -14.37 -12.79 -7.84
CA THR A 400 -14.17 -11.89 -6.68
C THR A 400 -14.31 -12.66 -5.35
N LEU A 401 -15.25 -13.59 -5.23
CA LEU A 401 -15.38 -14.45 -4.04
C LEU A 401 -14.15 -15.33 -3.81
N LYS A 402 -13.44 -15.75 -4.87
CA LYS A 402 -12.24 -16.59 -4.76
C LYS A 402 -11.02 -15.83 -4.27
N MET A 403 -10.95 -14.52 -4.48
CA MET A 403 -9.79 -13.69 -4.14
C MET A 403 -9.39 -13.83 -2.67
N GLU A 404 -8.10 -13.98 -2.39
CA GLU A 404 -7.60 -14.11 -1.01
C GLU A 404 -7.29 -12.73 -0.41
N PRO A 405 -7.95 -12.31 0.69
CA PRO A 405 -7.72 -10.99 1.30
C PRO A 405 -6.26 -10.74 1.69
N HIS A 406 -5.50 -11.78 2.03
CA HIS A 406 -4.10 -11.63 2.42
C HIS A 406 -3.13 -11.43 1.26
N TYR A 407 -3.54 -11.75 0.03
CA TYR A 407 -2.66 -11.71 -1.14
C TYR A 407 -2.13 -10.29 -1.39
N GLY A 408 -0.83 -10.19 -1.66
CA GLY A 408 -0.11 -8.91 -1.81
C GLY A 408 0.05 -8.14 -0.50
N GLY A 409 -0.34 -8.72 0.64
CA GLY A 409 -0.08 -8.19 1.99
C GLY A 409 -0.82 -6.91 2.38
N TRP A 410 -1.63 -6.34 1.48
CA TRP A 410 -2.37 -5.09 1.68
C TRP A 410 -3.25 -5.10 2.94
N MET A 411 -3.76 -6.26 3.33
CA MET A 411 -4.54 -6.45 4.56
C MET A 411 -3.79 -5.94 5.80
N HIS A 412 -2.54 -6.36 5.97
CA HIS A 412 -1.73 -6.06 7.14
C HIS A 412 -0.89 -4.79 6.95
N GLY A 413 -0.38 -4.56 5.73
CA GLY A 413 0.48 -3.43 5.43
C GLY A 413 -0.24 -2.09 5.29
N ARG A 414 -1.52 -2.07 4.91
CA ARG A 414 -2.24 -0.83 4.59
C ARG A 414 -3.67 -0.74 5.11
N THR A 415 -4.44 -1.81 5.05
CA THR A 415 -5.87 -1.80 5.39
C THR A 415 -6.18 -2.26 6.82
N HIS A 416 -5.13 -2.28 7.67
CA HIS A 416 -5.20 -2.59 9.09
C HIS A 416 -5.48 -1.33 9.93
N GLY A 417 -6.70 -0.82 9.87
CA GLY A 417 -7.16 0.25 10.77
C GLY A 417 -7.47 -0.26 12.19
N PHE A 418 -7.51 0.67 13.16
CA PHE A 418 -7.91 0.41 14.55
C PHE A 418 -9.31 0.94 14.86
N ARG A 419 -10.17 1.05 13.85
CA ARG A 419 -11.54 1.57 14.03
C ARG A 419 -12.32 0.57 14.88
N SER A 420 -12.73 1.01 16.07
CA SER A 420 -13.50 0.15 16.98
C SER A 420 -14.93 -0.04 16.48
N ILE A 421 -15.35 -1.30 16.38
CA ILE A 421 -16.70 -1.74 16.04
C ILE A 421 -17.35 -2.27 17.32
N GLU A 422 -18.41 -1.59 17.77
CA GLU A 422 -19.16 -1.88 19.00
C GLU A 422 -18.33 -1.92 20.30
N GLY A 423 -17.08 -1.48 20.28
CA GLY A 423 -16.16 -1.64 21.42
C GLY A 423 -15.66 -3.08 21.62
N VAL A 424 -15.89 -3.97 20.65
CA VAL A 424 -15.56 -5.40 20.73
C VAL A 424 -14.35 -5.72 19.87
N ALA A 425 -14.36 -5.30 18.61
CA ALA A 425 -13.35 -5.62 17.61
C ALA A 425 -12.85 -4.36 16.89
N ILE A 426 -11.78 -4.51 16.11
CA ILE A 426 -11.36 -3.49 15.14
C ILE A 426 -11.74 -3.90 13.71
N ASN A 427 -11.79 -2.94 12.78
CA ASN A 427 -12.15 -3.21 11.38
C ASN A 427 -11.28 -4.28 10.71
N HIS A 428 -10.00 -4.38 11.09
CA HIS A 428 -9.13 -5.49 10.68
C HIS A 428 -9.68 -6.86 11.06
N ASP A 429 -10.17 -7.03 12.29
CA ASP A 429 -10.75 -8.31 12.74
C ASP A 429 -11.98 -8.69 11.90
N LEU A 430 -12.81 -7.70 11.53
CA LEU A 430 -13.97 -7.95 10.68
C LEU A 430 -13.56 -8.37 9.27
N ASN A 431 -12.52 -7.76 8.69
CA ASN A 431 -12.02 -8.14 7.37
C ASN A 431 -11.51 -9.60 7.33
N HIS A 432 -11.09 -10.18 8.47
CA HIS A 432 -10.72 -11.60 8.57
C HIS A 432 -11.92 -12.56 8.55
N LEU A 433 -13.16 -12.08 8.67
CA LEU A 433 -14.34 -12.94 8.54
C LEU A 433 -14.50 -13.52 7.12
N THR A 434 -13.82 -12.95 6.13
CA THR A 434 -13.78 -13.49 4.76
C THR A 434 -12.60 -14.44 4.52
N VAL A 435 -11.82 -14.81 5.54
CA VAL A 435 -10.65 -15.68 5.41
C VAL A 435 -10.97 -17.11 5.85
N LEU A 436 -10.52 -18.08 5.05
CA LEU A 436 -10.56 -19.52 5.35
C LEU A 436 -9.16 -20.04 5.70
N SER A 437 -9.09 -21.17 6.41
CA SER A 437 -7.81 -21.88 6.66
C SER A 437 -7.15 -22.31 5.37
N TRP A 438 -5.88 -22.70 5.46
CA TRP A 438 -5.09 -23.12 4.31
C TRP A 438 -5.80 -24.18 3.44
N ASP A 439 -6.36 -25.20 4.07
CA ASP A 439 -7.12 -26.28 3.41
C ASP A 439 -8.56 -25.91 3.02
N GLN A 440 -8.96 -24.64 3.23
CA GLN A 440 -10.29 -24.07 2.98
C GLN A 440 -11.41 -24.66 3.85
N MET A 441 -11.08 -25.42 4.90
CA MET A 441 -12.09 -26.14 5.70
C MET A 441 -12.56 -25.36 6.91
N GLN A 442 -11.69 -24.62 7.60
CA GLN A 442 -12.04 -23.84 8.78
C GLN A 442 -12.32 -22.37 8.43
N PRO A 443 -13.38 -21.77 9.01
CA PRO A 443 -13.70 -20.36 8.78
C PRO A 443 -12.99 -19.42 9.76
N PHE A 444 -12.90 -18.14 9.39
CA PHE A 444 -12.52 -17.00 10.25
C PHE A 444 -11.12 -17.12 10.85
N MET A 445 -10.13 -17.23 9.96
CA MET A 445 -8.73 -17.44 10.34
C MET A 445 -7.96 -16.12 10.28
N ASN A 446 -7.19 -15.81 11.32
CA ASN A 446 -6.33 -14.60 11.38
C ASN A 446 -5.07 -14.73 10.51
N ASP A 447 -4.62 -15.97 10.32
CA ASP A 447 -3.69 -16.39 9.28
C ASP A 447 -4.20 -17.75 8.80
N THR A 448 -4.04 -18.06 7.52
CA THR A 448 -4.39 -19.36 6.95
C THR A 448 -3.73 -20.55 7.68
N PHE A 449 -2.66 -20.29 8.44
CA PHE A 449 -1.89 -21.28 9.21
C PHE A 449 -2.02 -21.21 10.74
N ASP A 450 -2.67 -20.18 11.31
CA ASP A 450 -2.57 -19.88 12.75
C ASP A 450 -3.93 -19.86 13.50
N TRP A 451 -3.87 -19.84 14.84
CA TRP A 451 -5.02 -20.03 15.75
C TRP A 451 -6.18 -19.04 15.53
N PRO A 452 -7.43 -19.46 15.73
CA PRO A 452 -8.59 -18.62 15.46
C PRO A 452 -8.75 -17.55 16.56
N GLN A 453 -8.85 -16.27 16.15
CA GLN A 453 -9.12 -15.12 17.04
C GLN A 453 -10.42 -14.42 16.62
N TRP A 454 -11.26 -14.06 17.60
CA TRP A 454 -12.72 -14.05 17.43
C TRP A 454 -13.42 -12.77 17.84
N ASN A 455 -12.72 -11.67 18.11
CA ASN A 455 -13.42 -10.46 18.54
C ASN A 455 -14.50 -10.06 17.52
N ALA A 456 -14.26 -10.29 16.22
CA ALA A 456 -15.25 -10.09 15.17
C ALA A 456 -16.50 -10.99 15.27
N LEU A 457 -16.40 -12.20 15.84
CA LEU A 457 -17.55 -13.09 16.07
C LEU A 457 -18.38 -12.68 17.31
N ASP A 458 -17.80 -11.84 18.18
CA ASP A 458 -18.49 -11.27 19.33
C ASP A 458 -19.17 -9.92 18.98
N VAL A 459 -18.92 -9.36 17.80
CA VAL A 459 -19.66 -8.21 17.23
C VAL A 459 -21.05 -8.67 16.81
N SER A 460 -22.06 -7.80 16.95
CA SER A 460 -23.41 -8.14 16.51
C SER A 460 -23.49 -8.37 14.99
N ASP A 461 -24.37 -9.31 14.57
CA ASP A 461 -24.64 -9.56 13.15
C ASP A 461 -24.94 -8.25 12.37
N PRO A 462 -25.80 -7.33 12.87
CA PRO A 462 -25.98 -6.00 12.28
C PRO A 462 -24.69 -5.16 12.22
N GLY A 463 -23.90 -5.14 13.29
CA GLY A 463 -22.66 -4.37 13.33
C GLY A 463 -21.63 -4.84 12.29
N VAL A 464 -21.57 -6.15 12.02
CA VAL A 464 -20.70 -6.72 10.99
C VAL A 464 -21.21 -6.39 9.59
N ILE A 465 -22.49 -6.67 9.31
CA ILE A 465 -23.01 -6.47 7.96
C ILE A 465 -23.00 -4.99 7.57
N GLU A 466 -23.34 -4.10 8.51
CA GLU A 466 -23.29 -2.65 8.30
C GLU A 466 -21.88 -2.14 8.00
N TYR A 467 -20.86 -2.71 8.65
CA TYR A 467 -19.47 -2.41 8.32
C TYR A 467 -19.15 -2.74 6.85
N PHE A 468 -19.54 -3.90 6.34
CA PHE A 468 -19.30 -4.26 4.93
C PHE A 468 -20.17 -3.48 3.94
N GLN A 469 -21.43 -3.20 4.29
CA GLN A 469 -22.32 -2.40 3.47
C GLN A 469 -21.87 -0.93 3.40
N SER A 470 -21.24 -0.41 4.46
CA SER A 470 -20.62 0.92 4.45
C SER A 470 -19.56 1.07 3.35
N MET A 471 -18.83 -0.01 3.03
CA MET A 471 -17.87 -0.04 1.91
C MET A 471 -18.59 0.17 0.58
N VAL A 472 -19.77 -0.42 0.42
CA VAL A 472 -20.55 -0.35 -0.83
C VAL A 472 -21.19 1.01 -1.02
N VAL A 473 -21.66 1.67 0.04
CA VAL A 473 -22.33 2.98 -0.07
C VAL A 473 -21.40 4.17 0.21
N LEU A 474 -20.15 3.92 0.57
CA LEU A 474 -19.20 4.90 1.16
C LEU A 474 -19.82 5.63 2.37
N GLY A 475 -20.43 4.85 3.26
CA GLY A 475 -21.14 5.32 4.45
C GLY A 475 -20.28 5.32 5.71
N ASN A 476 -20.92 5.41 6.88
CA ASN A 476 -20.24 5.37 8.17
C ASN A 476 -20.05 3.90 8.60
N PRO A 477 -18.80 3.42 8.80
CA PRO A 477 -18.54 2.02 9.16
C PRO A 477 -19.07 1.56 10.53
N VAL A 478 -19.58 2.49 11.34
CA VAL A 478 -20.24 2.22 12.64
C VAL A 478 -21.65 2.81 12.70
N GLY A 479 -22.27 3.06 11.55
CA GLY A 479 -23.64 3.56 11.42
C GLY A 479 -24.54 2.61 10.65
N ASP A 480 -25.76 3.07 10.37
CA ASP A 480 -26.74 2.35 9.56
C ASP A 480 -26.60 2.78 8.09
N ASN A 481 -26.45 1.83 7.16
CA ASN A 481 -26.06 2.08 5.77
C ASN A 481 -27.11 1.62 4.74
N MET A 482 -27.79 0.48 4.93
CA MET A 482 -28.72 -0.07 3.91
C MET A 482 -30.09 -0.54 4.40
#